data_AF-A0A435XEH3-F1
#
_entry.id   AF-A0A435XEH3-F1
#
_cell.length_a   1.000
_cell.length_b   1.000
_cell.length_c   1.000
_cell.angle_alpha   90.00
_cell.angle_beta   90.00
_cell.angle_gamma   90.00
#
_symmetry.space_group_name_H-M   'P 1'
#
loop_
_entity.id
_entity.type
_entity.pdbx_description
1 polymer ?
#
loop_
_entity_poly.entity_id
_entity_poly.type
_entity_poly.pdbx_seq_one_letter_code
_entity_poly.pdbx_strand_id
1 'polypeptide(L)'
;SKDNPVFYVQYASARCHSVFRQASEQLGEANFDRNSLASAVALLTDEGEIGLIRKLAEYPRLIESAALALEPHRLAFYLYDLASSFHGHWNRGTDNPDLRFVKVNDRQLTHARLGLVQAVSDVLTSGLTLIGAAAPTEMR
;
A
#
# COMPACT_ATOMS: atom_id res chain seq x y z
N SER A 1 -8.61 2.54 18.73
CA SER A 1 -8.65 1.63 17.55
C SER A 1 -8.40 2.36 16.22
N LYS A 2 -8.83 3.62 16.05
CA LYS A 2 -8.14 4.61 15.18
C LYS A 2 -7.19 5.53 15.96
N ASP A 3 -7.32 5.52 17.29
CA ASP A 3 -6.65 6.42 18.23
C ASP A 3 -5.17 6.06 18.48
N ASN A 4 -4.75 4.86 18.07
CA ASN A 4 -3.33 4.48 18.07
C ASN A 4 -2.80 4.58 16.63
N PRO A 5 -2.02 5.62 16.29
CA PRO A 5 -1.53 5.85 14.94
C PRO A 5 -0.58 4.74 14.46
N VAL A 6 0.19 4.12 15.36
CA VAL A 6 1.09 3.01 15.01
C VAL A 6 0.28 1.79 14.60
N PHE A 7 -0.73 1.42 15.39
CA PHE A 7 -1.62 0.31 15.06
C PHE A 7 -2.33 0.52 13.71
N TYR A 8 -2.74 1.76 13.42
CA TYR A 8 -3.42 2.10 12.17
C TYR A 8 -2.54 1.87 10.92
N VAL A 9 -1.25 2.23 11.03
CA VAL A 9 -0.24 2.00 9.99
C VAL A 9 0.10 0.51 9.88
N GLN A 10 0.25 -0.19 11.00
CA GLN A 10 0.47 -1.64 11.03
C GLN A 10 -0.67 -2.42 10.38
N TYR A 11 -1.91 -1.99 10.62
CA TYR A 11 -3.09 -2.58 9.98
C TYR A 11 -3.07 -2.42 8.45
N ALA A 12 -2.53 -1.30 7.93
CA ALA A 12 -2.34 -1.13 6.49
C ALA A 12 -1.32 -2.15 5.93
N SER A 13 -0.21 -2.38 6.64
CA SER A 13 0.78 -3.42 6.28
C SER A 13 0.12 -4.81 6.18
N ALA A 14 -0.63 -5.21 7.20
CA ALA A 14 -1.30 -6.51 7.19
C ALA A 14 -2.36 -6.64 6.09
N ARG A 15 -3.07 -5.54 5.76
CA ARG A 15 -4.00 -5.52 4.62
C ARG A 15 -3.29 -5.70 3.28
N CYS A 16 -2.12 -5.10 3.08
CA CYS A 16 -1.34 -5.32 1.86
C CYS A 16 -1.08 -6.82 1.65
N HIS A 17 -0.60 -7.50 2.69
CA HIS A 17 -0.37 -8.96 2.67
C HIS A 17 -1.68 -9.75 2.46
N SER A 18 -2.80 -9.26 2.99
CA SER A 18 -4.12 -9.86 2.75
C SER A 18 -4.55 -9.77 1.28
N VAL A 19 -4.25 -8.68 0.57
CA VAL A 19 -4.53 -8.58 -0.87
C VAL A 19 -3.77 -9.65 -1.63
N PHE A 20 -2.49 -9.85 -1.33
CA PHE A 20 -1.68 -10.88 -1.98
C PHE A 20 -2.20 -12.29 -1.74
N ARG A 21 -2.60 -12.62 -0.49
CA ARG A 21 -3.24 -13.91 -0.19
C ARG A 21 -4.54 -14.09 -0.99
N GLN A 22 -5.39 -13.07 -1.02
CA GLN A 22 -6.63 -13.09 -1.81
C GLN A 22 -6.34 -13.30 -3.31
N ALA A 23 -5.35 -12.61 -3.86
CA ALA A 23 -4.97 -12.75 -5.26
C ALA A 23 -4.45 -14.16 -5.57
N SER A 24 -3.61 -14.73 -4.69
CA SER A 24 -3.12 -16.10 -4.86
C SER A 24 -4.25 -17.13 -4.87
N GLU A 25 -5.19 -17.01 -3.94
CA GLU A 25 -6.36 -17.90 -3.85
C GLU A 25 -7.28 -17.76 -5.06
N GLN A 26 -7.57 -16.53 -5.49
CA GLN A 26 -8.58 -16.25 -6.52
C GLN A 26 -8.05 -16.39 -7.95
N LEU A 27 -6.76 -16.18 -8.18
CA LEU A 27 -6.13 -16.31 -9.51
C LEU A 27 -5.42 -17.65 -9.69
N GLY A 28 -5.22 -18.43 -8.62
CA GLY A 28 -4.43 -19.66 -8.64
C GLY A 28 -2.94 -19.40 -8.89
N GLU A 29 -2.43 -18.24 -8.47
CA GLU A 29 -1.05 -17.80 -8.67
C GLU A 29 -0.27 -17.78 -7.35
N ALA A 30 0.79 -18.59 -7.23
CA ALA A 30 1.59 -18.61 -6.01
C ALA A 30 2.61 -17.47 -5.92
N ASN A 31 3.05 -16.94 -7.06
CA ASN A 31 4.13 -15.96 -7.14
C ASN A 31 3.75 -14.77 -8.01
N PHE A 32 3.96 -13.57 -7.50
CA PHE A 32 3.77 -12.32 -8.22
C PHE A 32 5.14 -11.64 -8.41
N ASP A 33 5.77 -11.87 -9.57
CA ASP A 33 7.05 -11.23 -9.91
C ASP A 33 6.87 -9.72 -10.12
N ARG A 34 7.83 -8.93 -9.62
CA ARG A 34 7.76 -7.46 -9.68
C ARG A 34 7.73 -6.91 -11.10
N ASN A 35 8.43 -7.52 -12.05
CA ASN A 35 8.42 -7.05 -13.43
C ASN A 35 7.05 -7.28 -14.07
N SER A 36 6.41 -8.42 -13.78
CA SER A 36 5.05 -8.72 -14.22
C SER A 36 4.03 -7.73 -13.65
N LEU A 37 4.14 -7.38 -12.36
CA LEU A 37 3.26 -6.40 -11.72
C LEU A 37 3.40 -4.99 -12.30
N ALA A 38 4.60 -4.62 -12.78
CA ALA A 38 4.85 -3.32 -13.38
C ALA A 38 4.39 -3.20 -14.85
N SER A 39 4.05 -4.32 -15.51
CA SER A 39 3.80 -4.37 -16.95
C SER A 39 2.56 -3.59 -17.41
N ALA A 40 1.57 -3.40 -16.52
CA ALA A 40 0.27 -2.81 -16.84
C ALA A 40 -0.06 -1.57 -15.99
N VAL A 41 0.95 -0.88 -15.43
CA VAL A 41 0.74 0.29 -14.56
C VAL A 41 -0.06 1.43 -15.22
N ALA A 42 -0.05 1.51 -16.55
CA ALA A 42 -0.84 2.47 -17.31
C ALA A 42 -2.36 2.30 -17.16
N LEU A 43 -2.82 1.15 -16.65
CA LEU A 43 -4.24 0.90 -16.36
C LEU A 43 -4.72 1.56 -15.05
N LEU A 44 -3.79 1.98 -14.18
CA LEU A 44 -4.11 2.66 -12.94
C LEU A 44 -4.52 4.11 -13.24
N THR A 45 -5.82 4.35 -13.30
CA THR A 45 -6.41 5.60 -13.79
C THR A 45 -7.41 6.21 -12.83
N ASP A 46 -7.89 5.45 -11.83
CA ASP A 46 -8.79 5.97 -10.81
C ASP A 46 -8.07 7.00 -9.93
N GLU A 47 -8.79 8.05 -9.52
CA GLU A 47 -8.25 9.14 -8.71
C GLU A 47 -7.58 8.66 -7.41
N GLY A 48 -8.07 7.55 -6.82
CA GLY A 48 -7.52 6.99 -5.59
C GLY A 48 -6.22 6.22 -5.85
N GLU A 49 -6.13 5.52 -6.98
CA GLU A 49 -4.90 4.86 -7.43
C GLU A 49 -3.82 5.91 -7.71
N ILE A 50 -4.18 6.96 -8.48
CA ILE A 50 -3.29 8.09 -8.77
C ILE A 50 -2.89 8.84 -7.50
N GLY A 51 -3.82 9.01 -6.55
CA GLY A 51 -3.54 9.61 -5.25
C GLY A 51 -2.50 8.82 -4.46
N LEU A 52 -2.62 7.49 -4.42
CA LEU A 52 -1.62 6.61 -3.80
C LEU A 52 -0.25 6.70 -4.51
N ILE A 53 -0.23 6.68 -5.84
CA ILE A 53 1.01 6.82 -6.63
C ILE A 53 1.73 8.14 -6.29
N ARG A 54 0.98 9.25 -6.21
CA ARG A 54 1.53 10.56 -5.82
C ARG A 54 2.13 10.51 -4.41
N LYS A 55 1.38 9.97 -3.44
CA LYS A 55 1.86 9.86 -2.05
C LYS A 55 3.14 9.04 -1.97
N LEU A 56 3.19 7.88 -2.65
CA LEU A 56 4.37 7.03 -2.71
C LEU A 56 5.60 7.75 -3.29
N ALA A 57 5.40 8.59 -4.32
CA ALA A 57 6.46 9.37 -4.94
C ALA A 57 7.04 10.48 -4.02
N GLU A 58 6.32 10.88 -2.97
CA GLU A 58 6.80 11.84 -1.98
C GLU A 58 7.84 11.23 -1.03
N TYR A 59 7.82 9.91 -0.82
CA TYR A 59 8.60 9.22 0.22
C TYR A 59 10.10 9.53 0.21
N PRO A 60 10.82 9.47 -0.94
CA PRO A 60 12.27 9.69 -0.94
C PRO A 60 12.65 11.11 -0.48
N ARG A 61 11.93 12.13 -0.97
CA ARG A 61 12.18 13.54 -0.60
C ARG A 61 11.77 13.82 0.85
N LEU A 62 10.69 13.18 1.32
CA LEU A 62 10.30 13.27 2.72
C LEU A 62 11.42 12.74 3.63
N ILE A 63 11.96 11.55 3.35
CA ILE A 63 13.06 10.95 4.12
C ILE A 63 14.28 11.88 4.14
N GLU A 64 14.69 12.38 2.97
CA GLU A 64 15.82 13.31 2.86
C GLU A 64 15.59 14.58 3.72
N SER A 65 14.44 15.23 3.56
CA SER A 65 14.12 16.46 4.29
C SER A 65 13.98 16.24 5.80
N ALA A 66 13.42 15.12 6.24
CA ALA A 66 13.26 14.77 7.65
C ALA A 66 14.61 14.47 8.30
N ALA A 67 15.51 13.80 7.57
CA ALA A 67 16.87 13.53 8.03
C ALA A 67 17.70 14.82 8.16
N LEU A 68 17.67 15.70 7.15
CA LEU A 68 18.38 16.99 7.18
C LEU A 68 17.89 17.91 8.31
N ALA A 69 16.59 17.94 8.55
CA ALA A 69 15.99 18.76 9.61
C ALA A 69 16.06 18.11 11.01
N LEU A 70 16.47 16.84 11.12
CA LEU A 70 16.40 16.05 12.35
C LEU A 70 14.97 15.97 12.93
N GLU A 71 13.98 15.81 12.04
CA GLU A 71 12.55 15.83 12.37
C GLU A 71 11.87 14.48 12.05
N PRO A 72 12.14 13.41 12.83
CA PRO A 72 11.62 12.07 12.56
C PRO A 72 10.09 11.97 12.63
N HIS A 73 9.41 12.89 13.31
CA HIS A 73 7.95 12.93 13.39
C HIS A 73 7.29 13.10 12.00
N ARG A 74 7.98 13.72 11.03
CA ARG A 74 7.47 13.86 9.65
C ARG A 74 7.22 12.51 9.00
N LEU A 75 8.08 11.52 9.27
CA LEU A 75 7.90 10.16 8.78
C LEU A 75 6.66 9.51 9.40
N ALA A 76 6.44 9.68 10.70
CA ALA A 76 5.26 9.14 11.37
C ALA A 76 3.95 9.71 10.79
N PHE A 77 3.89 11.02 10.55
CA PHE A 77 2.72 11.65 9.92
C PHE A 77 2.51 11.17 8.47
N TYR A 78 3.59 11.10 7.68
CA TYR A 78 3.51 10.58 6.33
C TYR A 78 2.99 9.14 6.27
N LEU A 79 3.48 8.25 7.16
CA LEU A 79 3.03 6.85 7.20
C LEU A 79 1.55 6.75 7.58
N TYR A 80 1.09 7.59 8.51
CA TYR A 80 -0.32 7.67 8.85
C TYR A 80 -1.17 8.12 7.66
N ASP A 81 -0.74 9.15 6.94
CA ASP A 81 -1.44 9.62 5.75
C ASP A 81 -1.47 8.56 4.64
N LEU A 82 -0.34 7.90 4.36
CA LEU A 82 -0.26 6.84 3.36
C LEU A 82 -1.21 5.68 3.72
N ALA A 83 -1.20 5.26 5.00
CA ALA A 83 -2.14 4.26 5.49
C ALA A 83 -3.60 4.73 5.32
N SER A 84 -3.89 6.00 5.62
CA SER A 84 -5.24 6.58 5.46
C SER A 84 -5.69 6.56 3.99
N SER A 85 -4.84 6.99 3.06
CA SER A 85 -5.13 6.93 1.62
C SER A 85 -5.35 5.49 1.15
N PHE A 86 -4.54 4.54 1.63
CA PHE A 86 -4.67 3.13 1.27
C PHE A 86 -5.98 2.53 1.80
N HIS A 87 -6.32 2.78 3.07
CA HIS A 87 -7.60 2.35 3.64
C HIS A 87 -8.79 3.01 2.94
N GLY A 88 -8.65 4.27 2.53
CA GLY A 88 -9.65 4.97 1.73
C GLY A 88 -9.92 4.27 0.41
N HIS A 89 -8.87 3.97 -0.36
CA HIS A 89 -9.01 3.24 -1.63
C HIS A 89 -9.53 1.81 -1.43
N TRP A 90 -9.08 1.11 -0.40
CA TRP A 90 -9.61 -0.21 -0.02
C TRP A 90 -11.13 -0.15 0.18
N ASN A 91 -11.62 0.81 0.96
CA ASN A 91 -13.05 0.95 1.24
C ASN A 91 -13.86 1.27 -0.03
N ARG A 92 -13.30 2.08 -0.94
CA ARG A 92 -13.93 2.32 -2.26
C ARG A 92 -14.10 1.02 -3.06
N GLY A 93 -13.19 0.05 -2.92
CA GLY A 93 -13.33 -1.29 -3.51
C GLY A 93 -14.39 -2.18 -2.83
N THR A 94 -14.72 -1.91 -1.57
CA THR A 94 -15.87 -2.54 -0.90
C THR A 94 -17.18 -2.01 -1.48
N ASP A 95 -17.28 -0.69 -1.66
CA ASP A 95 -18.49 -0.02 -2.15
C ASP A 95 -18.69 -0.19 -3.68
N ASN A 96 -17.59 -0.11 -4.43
CA ASN A 96 -17.55 -0.31 -5.87
C ASN A 96 -16.61 -1.49 -6.22
N PRO A 97 -17.17 -2.67 -6.60
CA PRO A 97 -16.38 -3.84 -6.98
C PRO A 97 -15.36 -3.60 -8.10
N ASP A 98 -15.57 -2.60 -8.97
CA ASP A 98 -14.63 -2.26 -10.03
C ASP A 98 -13.32 -1.67 -9.52
N LEU A 99 -13.29 -1.17 -8.29
CA LEU A 99 -12.11 -0.61 -7.62
C LEU A 99 -11.40 -1.60 -6.70
N ARG A 100 -11.83 -2.88 -6.65
CA ARG A 100 -11.15 -3.90 -5.86
C ARG A 100 -9.73 -4.13 -6.38
N PHE A 101 -8.78 -4.29 -5.47
CA PHE A 101 -7.40 -4.66 -5.82
C PHE A 101 -7.31 -5.97 -6.61
N VAL A 102 -8.19 -6.94 -6.31
CA VAL A 102 -8.25 -8.25 -6.99
C VAL A 102 -9.54 -8.35 -7.81
N LYS A 103 -9.40 -8.51 -9.13
CA LYS A 103 -10.49 -8.77 -10.08
C LYS A 103 -10.18 -10.03 -10.88
N VAL A 104 -10.87 -11.13 -10.57
CA VAL A 104 -10.68 -12.44 -11.24
C VAL A 104 -10.87 -12.35 -12.76
N ASN A 105 -11.81 -11.52 -13.19
CA ASN A 105 -12.13 -11.34 -14.62
C ASN A 105 -11.22 -10.34 -15.34
N ASP A 106 -10.28 -9.70 -14.63
CA ASP A 106 -9.34 -8.72 -15.20
C ASP A 106 -7.96 -8.87 -14.54
N ARG A 107 -7.21 -9.84 -15.08
CA ARG A 107 -5.89 -10.21 -14.55
C ARG A 107 -4.85 -9.11 -14.76
N GLN A 108 -4.90 -8.39 -15.87
CA GLN A 108 -3.95 -7.31 -16.16
C GLN A 108 -4.13 -6.15 -15.18
N LEU A 109 -5.37 -5.70 -14.94
CA LEU A 109 -5.64 -4.67 -13.95
C LEU A 109 -5.32 -5.14 -12.54
N THR A 110 -5.60 -6.40 -12.21
CA THR A 110 -5.22 -6.99 -10.91
C THR A 110 -3.70 -6.94 -10.71
N HIS A 111 -2.91 -7.33 -11.71
CA HIS A 111 -1.45 -7.28 -11.63
C HIS A 111 -0.95 -5.83 -11.46
N ALA A 112 -1.51 -4.87 -12.19
CA ALA A 112 -1.18 -3.45 -12.00
C ALA A 112 -1.47 -2.98 -10.57
N ARG A 113 -2.64 -3.34 -10.02
CA ARG A 113 -3.07 -3.00 -8.65
C ARG A 113 -2.24 -3.70 -7.59
N LEU A 114 -1.84 -4.95 -7.81
CA LEU A 114 -0.89 -5.64 -6.93
C LEU A 114 0.49 -4.96 -6.93
N GLY A 115 0.93 -4.42 -8.07
CA GLY A 115 2.13 -3.58 -8.13
C GLY A 115 2.02 -2.33 -7.24
N LEU A 116 0.87 -1.64 -7.27
CA LEU A 116 0.59 -0.52 -6.37
C LEU A 116 0.60 -0.95 -4.89
N VAL A 117 -0.06 -2.06 -4.56
CA VAL A 117 -0.09 -2.61 -3.19
C VAL A 117 1.32 -3.01 -2.73
N GLN A 118 2.16 -3.59 -3.61
CA GLN A 118 3.54 -3.90 -3.30
C GLN A 118 4.32 -2.63 -2.93
N ALA A 119 4.18 -1.55 -3.71
CA ALA A 119 4.85 -0.29 -3.44
C ALA A 119 4.42 0.33 -2.09
N VAL A 120 3.12 0.24 -1.75
CA VAL A 120 2.63 0.63 -0.41
C VAL A 120 3.28 -0.23 0.67
N SER A 121 3.30 -1.55 0.51
CA SER A 121 3.89 -2.49 1.48
C SER A 121 5.38 -2.20 1.72
N ASP A 122 6.13 -1.93 0.66
CA ASP A 122 7.56 -1.61 0.73
C ASP A 122 7.81 -0.32 1.53
N VAL A 123 7.04 0.74 1.25
CA VAL A 123 7.17 2.03 1.95
C VAL A 123 6.74 1.91 3.41
N LEU A 124 5.65 1.21 3.70
CA LEU A 124 5.21 0.96 5.08
C LEU A 124 6.26 0.17 5.86
N THR A 125 6.82 -0.88 5.27
CA THR A 125 7.85 -1.71 5.91
C THR A 125 9.13 -0.91 6.16
N SER A 126 9.58 -0.15 5.16
CA SER A 126 10.75 0.73 5.30
C SER A 126 10.54 1.77 6.41
N GLY A 127 9.42 2.49 6.37
CA GLY A 127 9.15 3.56 7.33
C GLY A 127 8.91 3.07 8.76
N LEU A 128 8.15 1.98 8.94
CA LEU A 128 7.93 1.36 10.25
C LEU A 128 9.27 0.89 10.87
N THR A 129 10.14 0.30 10.05
CA THR A 129 11.48 -0.11 10.48
C THR A 129 12.30 1.08 10.97
N LEU A 130 12.28 2.20 10.25
CA LEU A 130 13.01 3.42 10.63
C LEU A 130 12.52 4.04 11.94
N ILE A 131 11.23 3.92 12.28
CA ILE A 131 10.68 4.41 13.55
C ILE A 131 10.73 3.36 14.67
N GLY A 132 11.33 2.18 14.44
CA GLY A 132 11.46 1.11 15.43
C GLY A 132 10.18 0.32 15.70
N ALA A 133 9.23 0.32 14.75
CA ALA A 133 7.98 -0.43 14.84
C ALA A 133 7.97 -1.64 13.89
N ALA A 134 7.25 -2.70 14.27
CA ALA A 134 7.05 -3.86 13.41
C ALA A 134 6.10 -3.55 12.24
N ALA A 135 6.34 -4.15 11.08
CA ALA A 135 5.43 -4.19 9.93
C ALA A 135 4.79 -5.57 9.82
N PRO A 136 3.64 -5.81 10.48
CA PRO A 136 3.05 -7.14 10.54
C PRO A 136 2.46 -7.56 9.19
N THR A 137 2.53 -8.86 8.91
CA THR A 137 1.91 -9.52 7.75
C THR A 137 0.46 -9.96 8.02
N GLU A 138 0.10 -10.05 9.31
CA GLU A 138 -1.22 -10.37 9.83
C GLU A 138 -1.45 -9.61 11.15
N MET A 139 -2.70 -9.27 11.45
CA MET A 139 -3.06 -8.60 12.72
C MET A 139 -3.76 -9.63 13.59
N ARG A 140 -3.28 -9.79 14.82
CA ARG A 140 -3.80 -10.73 15.83
C ARG A 140 -4.66 -9.99 16.84
#